data_AF-A0A9Q4KJK8-F1
#
_entry.id   AF-A0A9Q4KJK8-F1
#
_cell.length_a   1.000
_cell.length_b   1.000
_cell.length_c   1.000
_cell.angle_alpha   90.00
_cell.angle_beta   90.00
_cell.angle_gamma   90.00
#
_symmetry.space_group_name_H-M   'P 1'
#
loop_
_entity.id
_entity.type
_entity.pdbx_description
1 polymer ?
#
loop_
_entity_poly.entity_id
_entity_poly.type
_entity_poly.pdbx_seq_one_letter_code
_entity_poly.pdbx_strand_id
1 'polypeptide(L)'
;MSYKTFVNDFQILENGVYSEELIDELNRQGANIKENDDCYEFEIKDINPIIKIVDDYIKEEVNDVINHWQNPYDLTFHWSMKNKEKPLYEKVDNCIYSHLLFQSYNFMQYLYKNGLIKRNDDGIHTILKKIVISGG
;
A
#
# COMPACT_ATOMS: atom_id res chain seq x y z
N MET A 1 14.40 -2.71 12.89
CA MET A 1 13.24 -2.01 13.46
C MET A 1 12.09 -2.10 12.47
N SER A 2 10.85 -2.01 12.95
CA SER A 2 9.63 -2.30 12.20
C SER A 2 9.07 -0.99 11.64
N TYR A 3 9.43 -0.61 10.42
CA TYR A 3 8.90 0.59 9.78
C TYR A 3 7.67 0.22 8.96
N LYS A 4 6.49 0.74 9.32
CA LYS A 4 5.26 0.61 8.53
C LYS A 4 4.89 1.95 7.95
N THR A 5 4.28 1.95 6.78
CA THR A 5 3.72 3.17 6.18
C THR A 5 2.21 3.08 6.07
N PHE A 6 1.54 4.17 6.45
CA PHE A 6 0.09 4.28 6.50
C PHE A 6 -0.42 5.48 5.70
N VAL A 7 -1.63 5.35 5.17
CA VAL A 7 -2.43 6.43 4.57
C VAL A 7 -3.69 6.63 5.39
N ASN A 8 -3.73 7.73 6.16
CA ASN A 8 -4.56 7.91 7.34
C ASN A 8 -4.39 6.68 8.26
N ASP A 9 -5.33 5.73 8.23
CA ASP A 9 -5.30 4.51 9.06
C ASP A 9 -5.06 3.22 8.26
N PHE A 10 -4.91 3.30 6.93
CA PHE A 10 -4.73 2.13 6.08
C PHE A 10 -3.24 1.86 5.83
N GLN A 11 -2.74 0.70 6.28
CA GLN A 11 -1.35 0.30 6.05
C GLN A 11 -1.12 0.02 4.55
N ILE A 12 -0.16 0.69 3.93
CA ILE A 12 0.17 0.55 2.50
C ILE A 12 1.50 -0.16 2.25
N LEU A 13 2.43 -0.17 3.21
CA LEU A 13 3.71 -0.89 3.11
C LEU A 13 3.99 -1.64 4.42
N GLU A 14 4.55 -2.84 4.32
CA GLU A 14 4.86 -3.72 5.45
C GLU A 14 6.17 -3.38 6.18
N ASN A 15 6.43 -4.11 7.26
CA ASN A 15 7.60 -3.91 8.13
C ASN A 15 8.93 -4.02 7.38
N GLY A 16 9.71 -2.94 7.43
CA GLY A 16 11.05 -2.92 6.83
C GLY A 16 11.05 -2.69 5.33
N VAL A 17 9.86 -2.45 4.76
CA VAL A 17 9.70 -1.96 3.39
C VAL A 17 9.93 -0.45 3.43
N TYR A 18 11.17 -0.07 3.14
CA TYR A 18 11.57 1.33 2.98
C TYR A 18 11.53 1.66 1.49
N SER A 19 10.58 2.50 1.06
CA SER A 19 10.58 3.04 -0.29
C SER A 19 11.27 4.40 -0.25
N GLU A 20 12.54 4.43 -0.65
CA GLU A 20 13.30 5.68 -0.84
C GLU A 20 12.54 6.63 -1.78
N GLU A 21 11.95 6.07 -2.85
CA GLU A 21 11.12 6.80 -3.80
C GLU A 21 9.92 7.50 -3.13
N LEU A 22 9.27 6.84 -2.17
CA LEU A 22 8.17 7.44 -1.42
C LEU A 22 8.67 8.60 -0.56
N ILE A 23 9.78 8.44 0.15
CA ILE A 23 10.35 9.49 1.00
C ILE A 23 10.80 10.69 0.15
N ASP A 24 11.45 10.43 -0.99
CA ASP A 24 11.85 11.46 -1.94
C ASP A 24 10.65 12.23 -2.49
N GLU A 25 9.57 11.52 -2.83
CA GLU A 25 8.35 12.14 -3.30
C GLU A 25 7.66 12.96 -2.21
N LEU A 26 7.59 12.46 -0.97
CA LEU A 26 7.07 13.21 0.17
C LEU A 26 7.92 14.47 0.45
N ASN A 27 9.24 14.36 0.37
CA ASN A 27 10.16 15.48 0.51
C ASN A 27 10.02 16.50 -0.62
N ARG A 28 9.81 16.04 -1.86
CA ARG A 28 9.49 16.89 -3.01
C ARG A 28 8.17 17.66 -2.79
N GLN A 29 7.20 17.04 -2.10
CA GLN A 29 5.96 17.70 -1.70
C GLN A 29 6.12 18.61 -0.45
N GLY A 30 7.24 18.53 0.26
CA GLY A 30 7.63 19.43 1.35
C GLY A 30 7.60 18.81 2.76
N ALA A 31 7.69 17.48 2.88
CA ALA A 31 7.68 16.80 4.17
C ALA A 31 8.96 17.02 5.01
N ASN A 32 10.11 17.19 4.37
CA ASN A 32 11.43 17.36 5.01
C ASN A 32 11.82 16.24 5.99
N ILE A 33 11.42 15.01 5.69
CA ILE A 33 11.77 13.77 6.39
C ILE A 33 13.26 13.51 6.24
N LYS A 34 13.97 13.33 7.35
CA LYS A 34 15.42 13.07 7.35
C LYS A 34 15.72 11.57 7.30
N GLU A 35 16.94 11.22 6.87
CA GLU A 35 17.47 9.87 7.09
C GLU A 35 17.43 9.55 8.60
N ASN A 36 16.79 8.42 8.94
CA ASN A 36 16.51 7.96 10.31
C ASN A 36 15.41 8.74 11.08
N ASP A 37 14.52 9.48 10.39
CA ASP A 37 13.24 9.83 10.99
C ASP A 37 12.41 8.55 11.14
N ASP A 38 12.44 7.98 12.35
CA ASP A 38 11.71 6.77 12.69
C ASP A 38 10.19 6.99 12.68
N CYS A 39 9.73 8.25 12.79
CA CYS A 39 8.33 8.63 12.81
C CYS A 39 8.11 9.90 11.98
N TYR A 40 7.19 9.84 11.01
CA TYR A 40 6.76 11.02 10.24
C TYR A 40 5.26 11.05 10.01
N GLU A 41 4.71 12.23 9.81
CA GLU A 41 3.31 12.46 9.41
C GLU A 41 3.26 13.66 8.46
N PHE A 42 2.64 13.49 7.30
CA PHE A 42 2.59 14.52 6.26
C PHE A 42 1.28 14.49 5.47
N GLU A 43 0.66 15.67 5.28
CA GLU A 43 -0.49 15.81 4.40
C GLU A 43 -0.05 15.90 2.94
N ILE A 44 -0.46 14.94 2.11
CA ILE A 44 -0.07 14.90 0.71
C ILE A 44 -0.77 15.99 -0.10
N LYS A 45 -0.04 16.54 -1.07
CA LYS A 45 -0.49 17.59 -1.99
C LYS A 45 -0.83 17.05 -3.38
N ASP A 46 -0.16 15.97 -3.78
CA ASP A 46 -0.44 15.23 -5.02
C ASP A 46 -0.41 13.73 -4.74
N ILE A 47 -1.52 13.05 -5.07
CA ILE A 47 -1.70 11.63 -4.82
C ILE A 47 -1.22 10.75 -5.97
N ASN A 48 -1.10 11.27 -7.20
CA ASN A 48 -0.78 10.43 -8.37
C ASN A 48 0.63 9.83 -8.30
N PRO A 49 1.68 10.59 -7.92
CA PRO A 49 3.00 10.02 -7.70
C PRO A 49 3.01 8.93 -6.62
N ILE A 50 2.27 9.14 -5.52
CA ILE A 50 2.14 8.16 -4.44
C ILE A 50 1.49 6.87 -4.94
N ILE A 51 0.38 6.97 -5.68
CA ILE A 51 -0.29 5.81 -6.28
C ILE A 51 0.69 5.03 -7.16
N LYS A 52 1.46 5.73 -7.99
CA LYS A 52 2.44 5.11 -8.88
C LYS A 52 3.52 4.36 -8.09
N ILE A 53 4.11 5.00 -7.08
CA ILE A 53 5.18 4.41 -6.26
C ILE A 53 4.68 3.13 -5.56
N VAL A 54 3.48 3.17 -4.98
CA VAL A 54 2.89 1.99 -4.33
C VAL A 54 2.62 0.89 -5.36
N ASP A 55 2.08 1.22 -6.53
CA ASP A 55 1.78 0.25 -7.58
C ASP A 55 3.06 -0.40 -8.15
N ASP A 56 4.10 0.39 -8.39
CA ASP A 56 5.38 -0.09 -8.91
C ASP A 56 6.10 -0.97 -7.87
N TYR A 57 6.10 -0.58 -6.59
CA TYR A 57 6.60 -1.43 -5.50
C TYR A 57 5.91 -2.81 -5.46
N ILE A 58 4.57 -2.84 -5.50
CA ILE A 58 3.84 -4.11 -5.47
C ILE A 58 4.11 -4.96 -6.72
N LYS A 59 4.32 -4.35 -7.90
CA LYS A 59 4.72 -5.09 -9.11
C LYS A 59 6.08 -5.75 -8.93
N GLU A 60 7.05 -5.04 -8.35
CA GLU A 60 8.39 -5.60 -8.10
C GLU A 60 8.33 -6.79 -7.16
N GLU A 61 7.62 -6.67 -6.03
CA GLU A 61 7.42 -7.79 -5.10
C GLU A 61 6.75 -9.00 -5.76
N VAL A 62 5.74 -8.77 -6.61
CA VAL A 62 5.09 -9.86 -7.36
C VAL A 62 6.07 -10.52 -8.34
N ASN A 63 6.89 -9.73 -9.03
CA ASN A 63 7.91 -10.25 -9.93
C ASN A 63 8.96 -11.07 -9.17
N ASP A 64 9.36 -10.64 -7.98
CA ASP A 64 10.29 -11.38 -7.14
C ASP A 64 9.72 -12.72 -6.69
N VAL A 65 8.44 -12.78 -6.32
CA VAL A 65 7.75 -14.05 -6.02
C VAL A 65 7.78 -15.00 -7.23
N ILE A 66 7.50 -14.47 -8.43
CA ILE A 66 7.56 -15.25 -9.69
C ILE A 66 8.98 -15.77 -9.95
N ASN A 67 10.00 -14.93 -9.76
CA ASN A 67 11.41 -15.30 -9.95
C ASN A 67 11.89 -16.38 -8.98
N HIS A 68 11.28 -16.47 -7.79
CA HIS A 68 11.50 -17.56 -6.83
C HIS A 68 10.64 -18.80 -7.10
N TRP A 69 10.10 -18.94 -8.32
CA TRP A 69 9.32 -20.08 -8.80
C TRP A 69 8.02 -20.32 -8.00
N GLN A 70 7.52 -19.28 -7.33
CA GLN A 70 6.22 -19.33 -6.67
C GLN A 70 5.17 -18.75 -7.63
N ASN A 71 3.99 -19.39 -7.67
CA ASN A 71 2.86 -18.86 -8.41
C ASN A 71 2.12 -17.83 -7.53
N PRO A 72 2.20 -16.52 -7.80
CA PRO A 72 1.53 -15.51 -6.97
C PRO A 72 0.00 -15.61 -7.04
N TYR A 73 -0.54 -16.39 -7.98
CA TYR A 73 -1.97 -16.65 -8.12
C TYR A 73 -2.43 -17.90 -7.37
N ASP A 74 -1.51 -18.73 -6.86
CA ASP A 74 -1.88 -19.87 -6.02
C ASP A 74 -2.13 -19.41 -4.58
N LEU A 75 -3.35 -18.98 -4.29
CA LEU A 75 -3.70 -18.50 -2.95
C LEU A 75 -3.76 -19.63 -1.89
N THR A 76 -3.64 -20.90 -2.28
CA THR A 76 -3.75 -22.03 -1.35
C THR A 76 -2.60 -22.08 -0.34
N PHE A 77 -1.44 -21.49 -0.69
CA PHE A 77 -0.30 -21.41 0.22
C PHE A 77 -0.46 -20.32 1.28
N HIS A 78 -1.39 -19.36 1.10
CA HIS A 78 -1.55 -18.23 2.00
C HIS A 78 -1.94 -18.71 3.42
N TRP A 79 -1.36 -18.10 4.44
CA TRP A 79 -1.51 -18.54 5.83
C TRP A 79 -2.98 -18.56 6.29
N SER A 80 -3.80 -17.61 5.83
CA SER A 80 -5.23 -17.56 6.15
C SER A 80 -6.00 -18.75 5.56
N MET A 81 -5.61 -19.21 4.37
CA MET A 81 -6.23 -20.35 3.68
C MET A 81 -5.86 -21.68 4.35
N LYS A 82 -4.67 -21.76 4.98
CA LYS A 82 -4.21 -22.93 5.73
C LYS A 82 -4.92 -23.12 7.08
N ASN A 83 -5.49 -22.07 7.67
CA ASN A 83 -6.14 -22.15 8.99
C ASN A 83 -7.48 -22.88 8.93
N LYS A 84 -7.54 -24.17 9.25
CA LYS A 84 -8.77 -24.98 9.11
C LYS A 84 -9.95 -24.55 9.98
N GLU A 85 -9.73 -23.84 11.09
CA GLU A 85 -10.75 -23.54 12.10
C GLU A 85 -11.71 -22.42 11.68
N LYS A 86 -11.28 -21.50 10.82
CA LYS A 86 -12.11 -20.37 10.38
C LYS A 86 -13.08 -20.74 9.25
N PRO A 87 -14.28 -20.15 9.18
CA PRO A 87 -15.18 -20.33 8.04
C PRO A 87 -14.57 -19.73 6.75
N LEU A 88 -15.00 -20.23 5.59
CA LEU A 88 -14.40 -19.86 4.30
C LEU A 88 -14.45 -18.36 4.01
N TYR A 89 -15.56 -17.68 4.34
CA TYR A 89 -15.70 -16.25 4.07
C TYR A 89 -14.65 -15.42 4.81
N GLU A 90 -14.30 -15.76 6.06
CA GLU A 90 -13.24 -15.07 6.81
C GLU A 90 -11.85 -15.36 6.25
N LYS A 91 -11.62 -16.59 5.79
CA LYS A 91 -10.33 -16.97 5.18
C LYS A 91 -10.06 -16.17 3.91
N VAL A 92 -11.09 -16.07 3.08
CA VAL A 92 -11.08 -15.33 1.82
C VAL A 92 -10.94 -13.83 2.09
N ASP A 93 -11.70 -13.28 3.03
CA ASP A 93 -11.60 -11.86 3.40
C ASP A 93 -10.18 -11.50 3.88
N ASN A 94 -9.60 -12.29 4.79
CA ASN A 94 -8.21 -12.11 5.23
C ASN A 94 -7.20 -12.31 4.09
N CYS A 95 -7.45 -13.24 3.16
CA CYS A 95 -6.57 -13.45 2.01
C CYS A 95 -6.61 -12.24 1.07
N ILE A 96 -7.81 -11.71 0.78
CA ILE A 96 -7.99 -10.51 -0.02
C ILE A 96 -7.30 -9.33 0.65
N TYR A 97 -7.42 -9.17 1.96
CA TYR A 97 -6.83 -8.05 2.68
C TYR A 97 -5.30 -8.10 2.70
N SER A 98 -4.71 -9.25 3.04
CA SER A 98 -3.27 -9.36 3.34
C SER A 98 -2.40 -9.82 2.19
N HIS A 99 -2.93 -10.54 1.20
CA HIS A 99 -2.10 -11.10 0.14
C HIS A 99 -1.57 -9.99 -0.78
N LEU A 100 -0.26 -10.03 -1.07
CA LEU A 100 0.46 -9.05 -1.89
C LEU A 100 -0.28 -8.68 -3.19
N LEU A 101 -0.77 -9.70 -3.92
CA LEU A 101 -1.53 -9.55 -5.16
C LEU A 101 -2.68 -8.52 -5.09
N PHE A 102 -3.31 -8.37 -3.92
CA PHE A 102 -4.45 -7.49 -3.75
C PHE A 102 -4.09 -6.14 -3.13
N GLN A 103 -2.85 -5.91 -2.69
CA GLN A 103 -2.51 -4.71 -1.90
C GLN A 103 -2.65 -3.41 -2.69
N SER A 104 -2.14 -3.34 -3.93
CA SER A 104 -2.34 -2.15 -4.81
C SER A 104 -3.83 -1.88 -5.05
N TYR A 105 -4.63 -2.94 -5.30
CA TYR A 105 -6.08 -2.81 -5.46
C TYR A 105 -6.77 -2.33 -4.18
N ASN A 106 -6.42 -2.90 -3.02
CA ASN A 106 -7.01 -2.55 -1.72
C ASN A 106 -6.71 -1.09 -1.35
N PHE A 107 -5.49 -0.62 -1.65
CA PHE A 107 -5.13 0.78 -1.48
C PHE A 107 -6.03 1.70 -2.31
N MET A 108 -6.18 1.43 -3.60
CA MET A 108 -7.07 2.22 -4.46
C MET A 108 -8.53 2.15 -4.01
N GLN A 109 -9.01 0.96 -3.63
CA GLN A 109 -10.36 0.78 -3.08
C GLN A 109 -10.55 1.61 -1.81
N TYR A 110 -9.57 1.63 -0.91
CA TYR A 110 -9.62 2.43 0.30
C TYR A 110 -9.76 3.93 -0.03
N LEU A 111 -8.95 4.45 -0.96
CA LEU A 111 -9.01 5.86 -1.37
C LEU A 111 -10.37 6.23 -1.96
N TYR A 112 -10.93 5.40 -2.84
CA TYR A 112 -12.22 5.67 -3.47
C TYR A 112 -13.41 5.48 -2.52
N LYS A 113 -13.44 4.39 -1.74
CA LYS A 113 -14.58 4.09 -0.83
C LYS A 113 -14.76 5.15 0.25
N ASN A 114 -13.66 5.75 0.70
CA ASN A 114 -13.70 6.83 1.70
C ASN A 114 -13.90 8.23 1.06
N GLY A 115 -13.98 8.30 -0.27
CA GLY A 115 -14.09 9.54 -1.02
C GLY A 115 -12.90 10.47 -0.76
N LEU A 116 -11.70 9.90 -0.62
CA LEU A 116 -10.47 10.65 -0.45
C LEU A 116 -9.99 11.22 -1.78
N ILE A 117 -10.26 10.51 -2.87
CA ILE A 117 -9.93 10.94 -4.23
C ILE A 117 -11.11 10.73 -5.19
N LYS A 118 -11.08 11.42 -6.32
CA LYS A 118 -11.81 11.05 -7.54
C LYS A 118 -10.84 10.90 -8.70
N ARG A 119 -11.20 10.05 -9.67
CA ARG A 119 -10.52 9.99 -10.96
C ARG A 119 -11.22 10.93 -11.93
N ASN A 120 -10.46 11.79 -12.60
CA ASN A 120 -10.97 12.70 -13.63
C ASN A 120 -10.95 12.02 -15.00
N ASP A 121 -11.58 12.65 -15.99
CA ASP A 121 -11.66 12.14 -17.37
C ASP A 121 -10.29 12.06 -18.07
N ASP A 122 -9.32 12.87 -17.63
CA ASP A 122 -7.93 12.84 -18.08
C ASP A 122 -7.09 11.71 -17.44
N GLY A 123 -7.70 10.93 -16.54
CA GLY A 123 -7.06 9.84 -15.83
C GLY A 123 -6.29 10.26 -14.57
N ILE A 124 -6.16 11.55 -14.28
CA ILE A 124 -5.51 12.09 -13.09
C ILE A 124 -6.47 12.05 -11.90
N HIS A 125 -5.91 11.85 -10.70
CA HIS A 125 -6.68 11.88 -9.46
C HIS A 125 -6.67 13.26 -8.82
N THR A 126 -7.84 13.69 -8.34
CA THR A 126 -7.99 14.87 -7.49
C THR A 126 -8.27 14.46 -6.07
N ILE A 127 -7.53 15.04 -5.12
CA ILE A 127 -7.76 14.89 -3.69
C ILE A 127 -9.05 15.63 -3.31
N LEU A 128 -9.95 14.94 -2.61
CA LEU A 128 -11.25 15.46 -2.16
C LEU A 128 -11.28 15.75 -0.66
N LYS A 129 -10.46 15.06 0.12
CA LYS A 129 -10.36 15.17 1.58
C LYS A 129 -8.90 15.06 1.98
N LYS A 130 -8.56 15.51 3.19
CA LYS A 130 -7.22 15.36 3.77
C LYS A 130 -6.76 13.91 3.68
N ILE A 131 -5.57 13.71 3.11
CA ILE A 131 -4.87 12.44 3.08
C ILE A 131 -3.52 12.66 3.75
N VAL A 132 -3.27 11.87 4.78
CA VAL A 132 -2.04 11.92 5.57
C VAL A 132 -1.27 10.65 5.30
N ILE A 133 0.01 10.76 4.97
CA ILE A 133 0.94 9.64 4.99
C ILE A 133 1.76 9.72 6.27
N SER A 134 1.85 8.61 6.98
CA SER A 134 2.68 8.49 8.16
C SER A 134 3.51 7.22 8.13
N GLY A 135 4.65 7.25 8.81
CA GLY A 135 5.42 6.04 9.07
C GLY A 135 5.92 5.96 10.50
N GLY A 136 6.11 4.73 10.98
CA GLY A 136 6.48 4.36 12.35
C GLY A 136 6.44 2.86 12.60
#